data_AF-A0A239FCW2-F1
#
_entry.id   AF-A0A239FCW2-F1
#
_cell.length_a   1.000
_cell.length_b   1.000
_cell.length_c   1.000
_cell.angle_alpha   90.00
_cell.angle_beta   90.00
_cell.angle_gamma   90.00
#
_symmetry.space_group_name_H-M   'P 1'
#
loop_
_entity.id
_entity.type
_entity.pdbx_description
1 polymer ?
#
loop_
_entity_poly.entity_id
_entity_poly.type
_entity_poly.pdbx_seq_one_letter_code
_entity_poly.pdbx_strand_id
1 'polypeptide(L)'
;MKSPTLTCEKCLLDFQDALEQLKLFVQSGKSKGLDARTEAQLVRSFELAHELALKTITEFFRQQKHQGTFSGSRDITVEAFNEDLIDDGKGWMDMIILRIKYNPIYPESAQNELVSRILKDFISLFENFNRKMTARLEN
;
A
#
# COMPACT_ATOMS: atom_id res chain seq x y z
N MET A 1 -4.22 21.54 22.68
CA MET A 1 -4.51 21.43 21.23
C MET A 1 -5.21 20.09 21.03
N LYS A 2 -6.46 20.08 20.54
CA LYS A 2 -7.08 18.80 20.16
C LYS A 2 -6.32 18.32 18.93
N SER A 3 -5.67 17.17 19.02
CA SER A 3 -5.09 16.50 17.85
C SER A 3 -6.19 16.41 16.78
N PRO A 4 -5.90 16.69 15.50
CA PRO A 4 -6.90 16.57 14.45
C PRO A 4 -7.46 15.15 14.47
N THR A 5 -8.78 15.02 14.50
CA THR A 5 -9.45 13.73 14.47
C THR A 5 -9.06 13.02 13.18
N LEU A 6 -8.37 11.89 13.29
CA LEU A 6 -8.07 11.05 12.13
C LEU A 6 -9.37 10.41 11.66
N THR A 7 -9.77 10.69 10.43
CA THR A 7 -10.96 10.09 9.80
C THR A 7 -10.54 9.19 8.64
N CYS A 8 -11.41 8.25 8.25
CA CYS A 8 -11.14 7.38 7.12
C CYS A 8 -10.96 8.18 5.82
N GLU A 9 -11.72 9.25 5.62
CA GLU A 9 -11.64 10.15 4.47
C GLU A 9 -10.28 10.83 4.40
N LYS A 10 -9.75 11.29 5.54
CA LYS A 10 -8.41 11.88 5.59
C LYS A 10 -7.33 10.84 5.30
N CYS A 11 -7.47 9.62 5.81
CA CYS A 11 -6.53 8.54 5.50
C CYS A 11 -6.55 8.18 4.02
N LEU A 12 -7.74 8.12 3.42
CA LEU A 12 -7.91 7.86 1.99
C LEU A 12 -7.25 8.94 1.15
N LEU A 13 -7.41 10.22 1.52
CA LEU A 13 -6.74 11.33 0.85
C LEU A 13 -5.21 11.22 0.95
N ASP A 14 -4.67 10.94 2.14
CA ASP A 14 -3.23 10.73 2.32
C ASP A 14 -2.71 9.58 1.44
N PHE A 15 -3.47 8.48 1.37
CA PHE A 15 -3.15 7.34 0.52
C PHE A 15 -3.19 7.70 -0.97
N GLN A 16 -4.18 8.48 -1.41
CA GLN A 16 -4.31 8.94 -2.80
C GLN A 16 -3.11 9.80 -3.22
N ASP A 17 -2.70 10.74 -2.38
CA ASP A 17 -1.52 11.57 -2.61
C ASP A 17 -0.25 10.70 -2.74
N ALA A 18 -0.07 9.74 -1.82
CA ALA A 18 1.07 8.82 -1.87
C ALA A 18 1.05 7.89 -3.10
N LEU A 19 -0.14 7.45 -3.51
CA LEU A 19 -0.33 6.63 -4.71
C LEU A 19 0.01 7.42 -5.98
N GLU A 20 -0.36 8.68 -6.08
CA GLU A 20 0.04 9.54 -7.21
C GLU A 20 1.56 9.72 -7.28
N GLN A 21 2.22 9.99 -6.15
CA GLN A 21 3.68 10.08 -6.11
C GLN A 21 4.34 8.77 -6.55
N LEU A 22 3.83 7.63 -6.08
CA LEU A 22 4.34 6.33 -6.47
C LEU A 22 4.17 6.08 -7.99
N LYS A 23 3.04 6.47 -8.58
CA LYS A 23 2.81 6.37 -10.04
C LYS A 23 3.84 7.18 -10.82
N LEU A 24 4.20 8.38 -10.36
CA LEU A 24 5.23 9.21 -10.99
C LEU A 24 6.60 8.50 -10.98
N PHE A 25 6.98 7.90 -9.85
CA PHE A 25 8.22 7.12 -9.76
C PHE A 25 8.20 5.89 -10.68
N VAL A 26 7.07 5.16 -10.74
CA VAL A 26 6.92 4.00 -11.63
C VAL A 26 7.01 4.40 -13.09
N GLN A 27 6.36 5.50 -13.49
CA GLN A 27 6.42 6.01 -14.86
C GLN A 27 7.85 6.45 -15.23
N SER A 28 8.54 7.15 -14.32
CA SER A 28 9.93 7.55 -14.53
C SER A 28 10.85 6.32 -14.63
N GLY A 29 10.69 5.34 -13.75
CA GLY A 29 11.49 4.11 -13.76
C GLY A 29 11.31 3.28 -15.03
N LYS A 30 10.07 3.18 -15.54
CA LYS A 30 9.77 2.50 -16.82
C LYS A 30 10.36 3.21 -18.03
N SER A 31 10.45 4.54 -18.02
CA SER A 31 10.86 5.34 -19.18
C SER A 31 12.36 5.62 -19.23
N LYS A 32 12.98 5.88 -18.08
CA LYS A 32 14.39 6.31 -17.97
C LYS A 32 15.31 5.25 -17.36
N GLY A 33 14.76 4.15 -16.86
CA GLY A 33 15.47 3.21 -16.00
C GLY A 33 15.57 3.72 -14.56
N LEU A 34 16.16 2.89 -13.71
CA LEU A 34 16.42 3.20 -12.30
C LEU A 34 17.92 3.08 -12.03
N ASP A 35 18.45 4.07 -11.33
CA ASP A 35 19.73 3.99 -10.62
C ASP A 35 19.48 3.69 -9.14
N ALA A 36 20.55 3.43 -8.38
CA ALA A 36 20.43 3.08 -6.96
C ALA A 36 19.66 4.12 -6.12
N ARG A 37 19.73 5.41 -6.50
CA ARG A 37 19.03 6.49 -5.78
C ARG A 37 17.54 6.47 -6.08
N THR A 38 17.19 6.43 -7.36
CA THR A 38 15.80 6.45 -7.83
C THR A 38 15.07 5.15 -7.48
N GLU A 39 15.78 4.02 -7.45
CA GLU A 39 15.27 2.76 -6.91
C GLU A 39 14.90 2.89 -5.42
N ALA A 40 15.81 3.43 -4.60
CA ALA A 40 15.51 3.65 -3.18
C ALA A 40 14.33 4.61 -2.96
N GLN A 41 14.19 5.63 -3.81
CA GLN A 41 13.03 6.54 -3.78
C GLN A 41 11.73 5.82 -4.18
N LEU A 42 11.77 4.99 -5.22
CA LEU A 42 10.63 4.17 -5.66
C LEU A 42 10.16 3.25 -4.53
N VAL A 43 11.09 2.51 -3.91
CA VAL A 43 10.75 1.59 -2.81
C VAL A 43 10.17 2.37 -1.64
N ARG A 44 10.79 3.48 -1.22
CA ARG A 44 10.26 4.31 -0.12
C ARG A 44 8.86 4.85 -0.41
N SER A 45 8.61 5.30 -1.65
CA SER A 45 7.28 5.77 -2.06
C SER A 45 6.25 4.64 -2.02
N PHE A 46 6.65 3.42 -2.38
CA PHE A 46 5.80 2.24 -2.31
C PHE A 46 5.46 1.87 -0.87
N GLU A 47 6.46 1.88 0.03
CA GLU A 47 6.25 1.57 1.44
C GLU A 47 5.28 2.55 2.11
N LEU A 48 5.42 3.84 1.80
CA LEU A 48 4.51 4.88 2.30
C LEU A 48 3.07 4.65 1.78
N ALA A 49 2.90 4.38 0.49
CA ALA A 49 1.59 4.10 -0.08
C ALA A 49 0.95 2.86 0.57
N HIS A 50 1.73 1.79 0.78
CA HIS A 50 1.24 0.58 1.44
C HIS A 50 0.83 0.83 2.90
N GLU A 51 1.65 1.55 3.66
CA GLU A 51 1.34 1.91 5.05
C GLU A 51 0.05 2.73 5.16
N LEU A 52 -0.12 3.74 4.31
CA LEU A 52 -1.30 4.60 4.28
C LEU A 52 -2.55 3.84 3.82
N ALA A 53 -2.41 2.85 2.93
CA ALA A 53 -3.51 1.98 2.56
C ALA A 53 -3.99 1.13 3.74
N LEU A 54 -3.07 0.48 4.46
CA LEU A 54 -3.39 -0.31 5.66
C LEU A 54 -4.00 0.56 6.76
N LYS A 55 -3.52 1.79 6.93
CA LYS A 55 -4.09 2.77 7.85
C LYS A 55 -5.52 3.15 7.47
N THR A 56 -5.78 3.38 6.18
CA THR A 56 -7.13 3.65 5.66
C THR A 56 -8.07 2.49 5.95
N ILE A 57 -7.66 1.26 5.66
CA ILE A 57 -8.44 0.04 5.96
C ILE A 57 -8.75 -0.05 7.46
N THR A 58 -7.75 0.18 8.30
CA THR A 58 -7.90 0.12 9.77
C THR A 58 -8.91 1.15 10.27
N GLU A 59 -8.82 2.40 9.80
CA GLU A 59 -9.77 3.45 10.18
C GLU A 59 -11.18 3.18 9.65
N PHE A 60 -11.31 2.62 8.45
CA PHE A 60 -12.60 2.19 7.92
C PHE A 60 -13.26 1.13 8.82
N PHE A 61 -12.52 0.08 9.19
CA PHE A 61 -13.03 -0.94 10.10
C PHE A 61 -13.39 -0.37 11.48
N ARG A 62 -12.59 0.58 11.99
CA ARG A 62 -12.89 1.28 13.23
C ARG A 62 -14.20 2.07 13.14
N GLN A 63 -14.45 2.78 12.04
CA GLN A 63 -15.70 3.52 11.81
C GLN A 63 -16.92 2.60 11.74
N GLN A 64 -16.77 1.43 11.10
CA GLN A 64 -17.83 0.42 11.01
C GLN A 64 -18.08 -0.36 12.31
N LYS A 65 -17.35 -0.07 13.40
CA LYS A 65 -17.37 -0.83 14.66
C LYS A 65 -17.11 -2.33 14.44
N HIS A 66 -16.27 -2.64 13.45
CA HIS A 66 -15.87 -4.01 13.15
C HIS A 66 -15.09 -4.58 14.34
N GLN A 67 -15.41 -5.82 14.76
CA GLN A 67 -14.91 -6.40 16.02
C GLN A 67 -13.53 -7.04 15.91
N GLY A 68 -12.92 -7.02 14.72
CA GLY A 68 -11.58 -7.53 14.47
C GLY A 68 -10.50 -6.82 15.29
N THR A 69 -9.58 -7.60 15.86
CA THR A 69 -8.37 -7.07 16.52
C THR A 69 -7.21 -7.20 15.55
N PHE A 70 -6.72 -6.06 15.05
CA PHE A 70 -5.63 -6.01 14.08
C PHE A 70 -4.29 -5.83 14.79
N SER A 71 -3.43 -6.84 14.73
CA SER A 71 -2.09 -6.86 15.30
C SER A 71 -0.99 -6.46 14.30
N GLY A 72 -1.29 -6.41 12.99
CA GLY A 72 -0.32 -5.96 11.99
C GLY A 72 -0.78 -6.08 10.53
N SER A 73 0.10 -5.74 9.59
CA SER A 73 -0.23 -5.70 8.15
C SER A 73 -0.87 -6.99 7.60
N ARG A 74 -0.49 -8.15 8.14
CA ARG A 74 -1.04 -9.45 7.75
C ARG A 74 -2.53 -9.58 8.06
N ASP A 75 -2.94 -9.32 9.30
CA ASP A 75 -4.35 -9.51 9.68
C ASP A 75 -5.25 -8.45 9.05
N ILE A 76 -4.77 -7.21 8.94
CA ILE A 76 -5.44 -6.15 8.16
C ILE A 76 -5.67 -6.60 6.71
N THR A 77 -4.66 -7.20 6.07
CA THR A 77 -4.77 -7.69 4.68
C THR A 77 -5.79 -8.81 4.56
N VAL A 78 -5.76 -9.78 5.47
CA VAL A 78 -6.71 -10.90 5.48
C VAL A 78 -8.13 -10.37 5.64
N GLU A 79 -8.37 -9.47 6.59
CA GLU A 79 -9.71 -8.93 6.82
C GLU A 79 -10.18 -8.04 5.66
N ALA A 80 -9.30 -7.21 5.11
CA ALA A 80 -9.62 -6.40 3.92
C ALA A 80 -10.04 -7.26 2.73
N PHE A 81 -9.43 -8.43 2.56
CA PHE A 81 -9.82 -9.37 1.52
C PHE A 81 -11.18 -10.01 1.81
N ASN A 82 -11.42 -10.43 3.06
CA ASN A 82 -12.71 -11.00 3.48
C ASN A 82 -13.89 -10.02 3.31
N GLU A 83 -13.65 -8.73 3.56
CA GLU A 83 -14.64 -7.64 3.46
C GLU A 83 -14.71 -7.01 2.05
N ASP A 84 -14.10 -7.67 1.06
CA ASP A 84 -14.06 -7.27 -0.35
C ASP A 84 -13.55 -5.83 -0.56
N LEU A 85 -12.68 -5.35 0.32
CA LEU A 85 -12.00 -4.04 0.15
C LEU A 85 -10.81 -4.14 -0.81
N ILE A 86 -10.21 -5.32 -0.94
CA ILE A 86 -9.12 -5.62 -1.87
C ILE A 86 -9.43 -6.88 -2.68
N ASP A 87 -8.98 -6.94 -3.93
CA ASP A 87 -9.30 -8.04 -4.87
C ASP A 87 -8.34 -9.22 -4.83
N ASP A 88 -7.07 -8.99 -4.49
CA ASP A 88 -6.01 -9.99 -4.52
C ASP A 88 -5.26 -10.03 -3.19
N GLY A 89 -5.82 -10.76 -2.22
CA GLY A 89 -5.20 -10.92 -0.91
C GLY A 89 -3.79 -11.52 -0.99
N LYS A 90 -3.51 -12.39 -1.98
CA LYS A 90 -2.16 -12.95 -2.18
C LYS A 90 -1.19 -11.86 -2.64
N GLY A 91 -1.57 -11.02 -3.60
CA GLY A 91 -0.77 -9.91 -4.09
C GLY A 91 -0.39 -8.93 -2.96
N TRP A 92 -1.33 -8.63 -2.07
CA TRP A 92 -1.05 -7.81 -0.88
C TRP A 92 -0.16 -8.52 0.15
N MET A 93 -0.34 -9.82 0.35
CA MET A 93 0.58 -10.62 1.18
C MET A 93 2.01 -10.66 0.60
N ASP A 94 2.14 -10.76 -0.72
CA ASP A 94 3.45 -10.68 -1.41
C ASP A 94 4.11 -9.31 -1.14
N MET A 95 3.37 -8.20 -1.11
CA MET A 95 3.92 -6.88 -0.74
C MET A 95 4.57 -6.91 0.64
N ILE A 96 3.90 -7.50 1.64
CA ILE A 96 4.43 -7.61 3.01
C ILE A 96 5.71 -8.45 3.03
N ILE A 97 5.69 -9.61 2.36
CA ILE A 97 6.83 -10.54 2.32
C ILE A 97 8.03 -9.90 1.64
N LEU A 98 7.84 -9.25 0.50
CA LEU A 98 8.94 -8.63 -0.25
C LEU A 98 9.52 -7.41 0.47
N ARG A 99 8.70 -6.63 1.17
CA ARG A 99 9.20 -5.55 2.06
C ARG A 99 10.09 -6.08 3.17
N ILE A 100 9.67 -7.14 3.85
CA ILE A 100 10.48 -7.77 4.92
C ILE A 100 11.83 -8.24 4.36
N LYS A 101 11.84 -8.74 3.12
CA LYS A 101 13.06 -9.19 2.43
C LYS A 101 13.90 -8.07 1.82
N TYR A 102 13.38 -6.85 1.73
CA TYR A 102 14.12 -5.69 1.21
C TYR A 102 15.06 -5.13 2.29
N ASN A 103 16.13 -5.85 2.57
CA ASN A 103 17.18 -5.41 3.48
C ASN A 103 18.52 -6.12 3.15
N PRO A 104 19.65 -5.69 3.75
CA PRO A 104 20.97 -6.21 3.41
C PRO A 104 21.25 -7.66 3.82
N ILE A 105 20.43 -8.29 4.68
CA ILE A 105 20.64 -9.70 5.09
C ILE A 105 20.08 -10.69 4.06
N TYR A 106 19.33 -10.20 3.07
CA TYR A 106 18.84 -11.02 1.95
C TYR A 106 19.63 -10.76 0.66
N PRO A 107 19.66 -11.73 -0.27
CA PRO A 107 20.34 -11.57 -1.56
C PRO A 107 19.78 -10.42 -2.39
N GLU A 108 20.63 -9.83 -3.24
CA GLU A 108 20.26 -8.77 -4.19
C GLU A 108 19.06 -9.17 -5.08
N SER A 109 18.92 -10.46 -5.41
CA SER A 109 17.77 -10.97 -6.16
C SER A 109 16.42 -10.68 -5.49
N ALA A 110 16.35 -10.67 -4.15
CA ALA A 110 15.13 -10.33 -3.42
C ALA A 110 14.82 -8.83 -3.48
N GLN A 111 15.85 -7.98 -3.53
CA GLN A 111 15.70 -6.53 -3.70
C GLN A 111 15.17 -6.21 -5.10
N ASN A 112 15.80 -6.83 -6.11
CA ASN A 112 15.38 -6.75 -7.50
C ASN A 112 13.95 -7.26 -7.72
N GLU A 113 13.53 -8.29 -6.98
CA GLU A 113 12.17 -8.80 -7.04
C GLU A 113 11.15 -7.76 -6.57
N LEU A 114 11.37 -7.12 -5.42
CA LEU A 114 10.46 -6.07 -4.92
C LEU A 114 10.31 -4.94 -5.97
N VAL A 115 11.43 -4.43 -6.48
CA VAL A 115 11.45 -3.35 -7.47
C VAL A 115 10.68 -3.76 -8.73
N SER A 116 10.91 -4.98 -9.22
CA SER A 116 10.18 -5.52 -10.39
C SER A 116 8.67 -5.59 -10.15
N ARG A 117 8.24 -6.07 -8.97
CA ARG A 117 6.83 -6.20 -8.62
C ARG A 117 6.15 -4.84 -8.43
N ILE A 118 6.85 -3.85 -7.87
CA ILE A 118 6.35 -2.46 -7.78
C ILE A 118 6.07 -1.91 -9.19
N LEU A 119 7.02 -2.08 -10.12
CA LEU A 119 6.88 -1.56 -11.48
C LEU A 119 5.77 -2.27 -12.27
N LYS A 120 5.53 -3.56 -12.03
CA LYS A 120 4.62 -4.36 -12.86
C LYS A 120 3.22 -4.50 -12.28
N ASP A 121 3.10 -4.88 -11.00
CA ASP A 121 1.87 -5.49 -10.49
C ASP A 121 1.24 -4.66 -9.37
N PHE A 122 2.04 -4.16 -8.43
CA PHE A 122 1.52 -3.59 -7.18
C PHE A 122 0.75 -2.27 -7.34
N ILE A 123 1.05 -1.48 -8.38
CA ILE A 123 0.28 -0.27 -8.69
C ILE A 123 -1.19 -0.60 -8.93
N SER A 124 -1.47 -1.63 -9.72
CA SER A 124 -2.84 -2.00 -10.07
C SER A 124 -3.65 -2.41 -8.85
N LEU A 125 -3.02 -3.06 -7.88
CA LEU A 125 -3.65 -3.47 -6.62
C LEU A 125 -4.03 -2.25 -5.76
N PHE A 126 -3.19 -1.22 -5.70
CA PHE A 126 -3.51 0.03 -5.02
C PHE A 126 -4.57 0.85 -5.75
N GLU A 127 -4.56 0.87 -7.08
CA GLU A 127 -5.61 1.53 -7.86
C GLU A 127 -6.97 0.86 -7.66
N ASN A 128 -7.02 -0.47 -7.60
CA ASN A 128 -8.25 -1.20 -7.32
C ASN A 128 -8.78 -0.90 -5.92
N PHE A 129 -7.91 -0.95 -4.91
CA PHE A 129 -8.27 -0.57 -3.54
C PHE A 129 -8.78 0.87 -3.47
N ASN A 130 -8.12 1.83 -4.13
CA ASN A 130 -8.57 3.22 -4.18
C ASN A 130 -10.01 3.32 -4.71
N ARG A 131 -10.29 2.69 -5.86
CA ARG A 131 -11.63 2.73 -6.46
C ARG A 131 -12.69 2.15 -5.54
N LYS A 132 -12.42 0.98 -4.95
CA LYS A 132 -13.34 0.33 -4.01
C LYS A 132 -13.59 1.19 -2.77
N MET A 133 -12.52 1.72 -2.18
CA MET A 133 -12.60 2.50 -0.95
C MET A 133 -13.34 3.83 -1.15
N THR A 134 -13.09 4.53 -2.27
CA THR A 134 -13.86 5.73 -2.64
C THR A 134 -15.35 5.40 -2.76
N ALA A 135 -15.70 4.33 -3.49
CA ALA A 135 -17.10 3.91 -3.62
C ALA A 135 -17.75 3.52 -2.28
N ARG A 136 -16.99 2.97 -1.32
CA ARG A 136 -17.49 2.62 0.01
C ARG A 136 -17.71 3.83 0.93
N LEU A 137 -17.05 4.97 0.68
CA LEU A 137 -17.21 6.20 1.48
C LEU A 137 -18.21 7.20 0.89
N GLU A 138 -18.53 7.08 -0.40
CA GLU A 138 -19.55 7.91 -1.06
C GLU A 138 -20.97 7.40 -0.85
N ASN A 139 -21.14 6.16 -0.38
CA ASN A 139 -22.42 5.52 -0.06
C ASN A 139 -22.71 5.56 1.44
#